data_AF-A0A1B0BD83-F1
#
_entry.id   AF-A0A1B0BD83-F1
#
_cell.length_a   1.000
_cell.length_b   1.000
_cell.length_c   1.000
_cell.angle_alpha   90.00
_cell.angle_beta   90.00
_cell.angle_gamma   90.00
#
_symmetry.space_group_name_H-M   'P 1'
#
loop_
_entity.id
_entity.type
_entity.pdbx_description
1 polymer ?
#
loop_
_entity_poly.entity_id
_entity_poly.type
_entity_poly.pdbx_seq_one_letter_code
_entity_poly.pdbx_strand_id
1 'polypeptide(L)'
;MQYLNGQFATDFAKNQTKTTSYLGPTPSRRYQDILKIPTSLSQFSTSLGPIVDGHVIPDQPYKVMGQYTEHFSRYDLLFGITESESYHSLGVAILEEGLRENERDNLLRFYMQSRFDIRPDLALAATLKK
;
A
#
# COMPACT_ATOMS: atom_id res chain seq x y z
N MET A 1 -0.36 -12.06 -25.24
CA MET A 1 -1.67 -11.75 -24.63
C MET A 1 -2.04 -12.88 -23.69
N GLN A 2 -2.28 -12.57 -22.41
CA GLN A 2 -2.72 -13.47 -21.31
C GLN A 2 -1.64 -14.51 -20.92
N TYR A 3 -1.30 -14.81 -19.66
CA TYR A 3 -1.99 -14.81 -18.37
C TYR A 3 -0.92 -14.67 -17.28
N LEU A 4 -1.13 -13.87 -16.23
CA LEU A 4 -0.44 -14.01 -14.92
C LEU A 4 -1.18 -13.25 -13.78
N ASN A 5 -2.49 -13.02 -13.94
CA ASN A 5 -3.36 -12.42 -12.91
C ASN A 5 -3.94 -13.46 -11.92
N GLY A 6 -3.55 -14.74 -12.05
CA GLY A 6 -4.10 -15.82 -11.24
C GLY A 6 -3.49 -15.93 -9.86
N GLN A 7 -2.17 -15.74 -9.72
CA GLN A 7 -1.45 -16.16 -8.52
C GLN A 7 -1.70 -15.23 -7.31
N PHE A 8 -1.67 -13.91 -7.52
CA PHE A 8 -1.92 -12.93 -6.45
C PHE A 8 -3.36 -12.99 -5.92
N ALA A 9 -4.33 -13.14 -6.82
CA ALA A 9 -5.73 -13.36 -6.43
C ALA A 9 -5.89 -14.69 -5.68
N THR A 10 -5.19 -15.75 -6.09
CA THR A 10 -5.25 -17.03 -5.40
C THR A 10 -4.53 -17.05 -4.06
N ASP A 11 -3.49 -16.23 -3.85
CA ASP A 11 -2.78 -16.18 -2.57
C ASP A 11 -3.51 -15.29 -1.56
N PHE A 12 -4.16 -14.21 -2.01
CA PHE A 12 -5.19 -13.52 -1.22
C PHE A 12 -6.36 -14.44 -0.90
N ALA A 13 -6.87 -15.21 -1.87
CA ALA A 13 -7.99 -16.13 -1.67
C ALA A 13 -7.61 -17.33 -0.78
N LYS A 14 -6.38 -17.84 -0.86
CA LYS A 14 -5.91 -18.96 -0.03
C LYS A 14 -5.75 -18.56 1.44
N ASN A 15 -5.31 -17.33 1.69
CA ASN A 15 -5.29 -16.81 3.06
C ASN A 15 -6.70 -16.45 3.57
N GLN A 16 -7.65 -16.23 2.66
CA GLN A 16 -9.08 -16.08 2.99
C GLN A 16 -9.82 -17.41 3.20
N THR A 17 -9.32 -18.55 2.69
CA THR A 17 -9.98 -19.86 2.90
C THR A 17 -9.86 -20.41 4.32
N LYS A 18 -9.04 -19.81 5.20
CA LYS A 18 -9.12 -20.07 6.66
C LYS A 18 -10.04 -19.10 7.42
N THR A 19 -10.66 -18.14 6.73
CA THR A 19 -11.58 -17.14 7.29
C THR A 19 -12.98 -17.23 6.69
N THR A 20 -13.40 -18.43 6.26
CA THR A 20 -14.81 -18.73 5.95
C THR A 20 -15.63 -18.70 7.25
N SER A 21 -16.00 -17.49 7.70
CA SER A 21 -17.14 -17.15 8.58
C SER A 21 -17.05 -15.74 9.21
N TYR A 22 -16.45 -14.72 8.57
CA TYR A 22 -16.45 -13.35 9.13
C TYR A 22 -17.28 -12.32 8.37
N LEU A 23 -17.96 -12.69 7.29
CA LEU A 23 -18.98 -11.85 6.65
C LEU A 23 -20.39 -12.38 6.98
N GLY A 24 -20.62 -12.67 8.26
CA GLY A 24 -21.98 -12.64 8.83
C GLY A 24 -22.35 -11.20 9.17
N PRO A 25 -23.65 -10.88 9.38
CA PRO A 25 -24.12 -9.51 9.42
C PRO A 25 -23.42 -8.72 10.53
N THR A 26 -22.91 -7.54 10.20
CA THR A 26 -22.25 -6.59 11.11
C THR A 26 -23.17 -5.59 11.85
N PRO A 27 -24.48 -5.82 12.13
CA PRO A 27 -25.25 -4.83 12.88
C PRO A 27 -25.25 -5.06 14.40
N SER A 28 -24.61 -6.13 14.93
CA SER A 28 -24.77 -6.52 16.35
C SER A 28 -23.53 -7.13 17.02
N ARG A 29 -22.31 -6.71 16.65
CA ARG A 29 -21.14 -6.88 17.52
C ARG A 29 -21.06 -5.73 18.51
N ARG A 30 -20.67 -5.99 19.76
CA ARG A 30 -20.44 -4.89 20.72
C ARG A 30 -19.27 -4.06 20.21
N TYR A 31 -19.39 -2.74 20.29
CA TYR A 31 -18.34 -1.79 19.90
C TYR A 31 -16.95 -2.18 20.46
N GLN A 32 -16.92 -2.65 21.70
CA GLN A 32 -15.71 -3.12 22.38
C GLN A 32 -15.00 -4.28 21.65
N ASP A 33 -15.73 -5.10 20.91
CA ASP A 33 -15.17 -6.23 20.16
C ASP A 33 -14.60 -5.79 18.81
N ILE A 34 -15.16 -4.72 18.22
CA ILE A 34 -14.65 -4.11 16.99
C ILE A 34 -13.32 -3.40 17.26
N LEU A 35 -13.22 -2.70 18.40
CA LEU A 35 -11.98 -2.04 18.82
C LEU A 35 -10.80 -3.01 19.06
N LYS A 36 -11.08 -4.28 19.32
CA LYS A 36 -10.06 -5.30 19.58
C LYS A 36 -9.49 -5.93 18.31
N ILE A 37 -10.02 -5.59 17.13
CA ILE A 37 -9.53 -6.14 15.87
C ILE A 37 -8.12 -5.59 15.63
N PRO A 38 -7.09 -6.45 15.50
CA PRO A 38 -5.73 -6.00 15.28
C PRO A 38 -5.61 -5.32 13.91
N THR A 39 -5.08 -4.11 13.90
CA THR A 39 -4.87 -3.31 12.68
C THR A 39 -3.42 -3.24 12.23
N SER A 40 -2.51 -3.99 12.88
CA SER A 40 -1.07 -3.91 12.58
C SER A 40 -0.76 -4.43 11.18
N LEU A 41 -0.16 -3.58 10.36
CA LEU A 41 0.34 -3.91 9.03
C LEU A 41 1.86 -3.77 8.94
N SER A 42 2.44 -4.18 7.81
CA SER A 42 3.84 -3.92 7.49
C SER A 42 4.15 -2.42 7.51
N GLN A 43 5.39 -2.06 7.81
CA GLN A 43 5.91 -0.68 7.89
C GLN A 43 5.48 0.25 6.74
N PHE A 44 5.30 -0.27 5.53
CA PHE A 44 4.99 0.50 4.32
C PHE A 44 3.55 0.32 3.83
N SER A 45 2.66 -0.21 4.67
CA SER A 45 1.27 -0.45 4.30
C SER A 45 0.32 0.25 5.27
N THR A 46 -0.82 0.71 4.73
CA THR A 46 -1.84 1.44 5.48
C THR A 46 -3.04 0.53 5.73
N SER A 47 -3.39 0.31 7.01
CA SER A 47 -4.46 -0.59 7.44
C SER A 47 -5.84 -0.15 6.95
N LEU A 48 -6.07 1.16 7.05
CA LEU A 48 -7.30 1.80 6.63
C LEU A 48 -6.92 2.94 5.70
N GLY A 49 -7.12 2.72 4.41
CA GLY A 49 -6.84 3.70 3.36
C GLY A 49 -7.92 3.66 2.29
N PRO A 50 -7.97 4.67 1.42
CA PRO A 50 -8.87 4.66 0.27
C PRO A 50 -8.54 3.48 -0.65
N ILE A 51 -9.59 2.82 -1.15
CA ILE A 51 -9.49 1.72 -2.12
C ILE A 51 -10.21 2.09 -3.41
N VAL A 52 -9.76 1.53 -4.53
CA VAL A 52 -10.48 1.62 -5.80
C VAL A 52 -11.68 0.68 -5.75
N ASP A 53 -12.88 1.24 -5.62
CA ASP A 53 -14.15 0.49 -5.49
C ASP A 53 -14.98 0.51 -6.78
N GLY A 54 -14.55 1.28 -7.79
CA GLY A 54 -15.25 1.46 -9.06
C GLY A 54 -16.46 2.39 -9.00
N HIS A 55 -16.81 2.93 -7.83
CA HIS A 55 -17.99 3.76 -7.61
C HIS A 55 -17.61 5.15 -7.09
N VAL A 56 -17.04 5.24 -5.89
CA VAL A 56 -16.56 6.51 -5.30
C VAL A 56 -15.16 6.82 -5.83
N ILE A 57 -14.30 5.81 -5.93
CA ILE A 57 -12.96 5.89 -6.51
C ILE A 57 -12.96 4.96 -7.74
N PRO A 58 -13.19 5.52 -8.95
CA PRO A 58 -13.46 4.71 -10.13
C PRO A 58 -12.24 3.95 -10.67
N ASP A 59 -11.04 4.52 -10.54
CA ASP A 59 -9.76 3.88 -10.91
C ASP A 59 -8.64 4.48 -10.03
N GLN A 60 -7.41 4.02 -10.25
CA GLN A 60 -6.20 4.53 -9.62
C GLN A 60 -6.11 6.06 -9.76
N PRO A 61 -5.87 6.80 -8.65
CA PRO A 61 -5.93 8.27 -8.65
C PRO A 61 -5.09 8.94 -9.74
N TYR A 62 -3.88 8.44 -10.00
CA TYR A 62 -3.00 9.01 -11.01
C TYR A 62 -3.58 8.93 -12.44
N LYS A 63 -4.40 7.91 -12.74
CA LYS A 63 -5.10 7.80 -14.03
C LYS A 63 -6.29 8.74 -14.08
N VAL A 64 -7.09 8.75 -13.02
CA VAL A 64 -8.31 9.56 -12.92
C VAL A 64 -7.95 11.05 -13.05
N MET A 65 -6.88 11.49 -12.38
CA MET A 65 -6.40 12.88 -12.46
C MET A 65 -5.86 13.25 -13.86
N GLY A 66 -5.29 12.28 -14.59
CA GLY A 66 -4.79 12.52 -15.95
C GLY A 66 -5.85 12.42 -17.05
N GLN A 67 -6.89 11.62 -16.85
CA GLN A 67 -7.96 11.41 -17.84
C GLN A 67 -9.10 12.43 -17.69
N TYR A 68 -9.51 12.73 -16.47
CA TYR A 68 -10.64 13.61 -16.17
C TYR A 68 -10.16 15.03 -15.85
N THR A 69 -9.34 15.57 -16.75
CA THR A 69 -8.71 16.88 -16.53
C THR A 69 -9.74 17.98 -16.26
N GLU A 70 -10.92 17.93 -16.90
CA GLU A 70 -11.99 18.91 -16.69
C GLU A 70 -12.54 18.93 -15.26
N HIS A 71 -12.42 17.85 -14.50
CA HIS A 71 -12.87 17.79 -13.11
C HIS A 71 -11.84 18.38 -12.15
N PHE A 72 -10.55 18.12 -12.38
CA PHE A 72 -9.47 18.53 -11.48
C PHE A 72 -8.84 19.87 -11.83
N SER A 73 -8.94 20.33 -13.09
CA SER A 73 -8.35 21.60 -13.56
C SER A 73 -9.14 22.85 -13.13
N ARG A 74 -10.31 22.67 -12.53
CA ARG A 74 -11.19 23.76 -12.09
C ARG A 74 -10.75 24.42 -10.78
N TYR A 75 -9.73 23.88 -10.14
CA TYR A 75 -9.27 24.30 -8.83
C TYR A 75 -7.79 24.66 -8.88
N ASP A 76 -7.45 25.81 -8.31
CA ASP A 76 -6.06 26.14 -8.01
C ASP A 76 -5.63 25.35 -6.77
N LEU A 77 -4.57 24.55 -6.91
CA LEU A 77 -4.05 23.71 -5.85
C LEU A 77 -2.72 24.28 -5.34
N LEU A 78 -2.64 24.50 -4.04
CA LEU A 78 -1.37 24.70 -3.35
C LEU A 78 -1.03 23.42 -2.59
N PHE A 79 0.02 22.74 -3.01
CA PHE A 79 0.57 21.59 -2.30
C PHE A 79 2.07 21.79 -2.14
N GLY A 80 2.60 21.23 -1.05
CA GLY A 80 4.01 21.23 -0.73
C GLY A 80 4.38 19.89 -0.12
N ILE A 81 5.65 19.54 -0.25
CA ILE A 81 6.25 18.36 0.36
C ILE A 81 7.28 18.82 1.38
N THR A 82 7.54 18.02 2.40
CA THR A 82 8.65 18.29 3.33
C THR A 82 9.93 17.65 2.79
N GLU A 83 11.10 18.23 3.11
CA GLU A 83 12.38 17.67 2.67
C GLU A 83 12.57 16.21 3.12
N SER A 84 12.06 15.89 4.30
CA SER A 84 12.13 14.54 4.88
C SER A 84 10.75 14.07 5.34
N GLU A 85 9.89 13.70 4.39
CA GLU A 85 8.54 13.17 4.70
C GLU A 85 8.60 11.88 5.51
N SER A 86 9.58 11.03 5.21
CA SER A 86 9.74 9.69 5.81
C SER A 86 10.69 9.68 7.01
N TYR A 87 11.03 10.84 7.59
CA TYR A 87 11.96 10.92 8.74
C TYR A 87 11.52 10.00 9.89
N HIS A 88 10.23 9.98 10.18
CA HIS A 88 9.63 9.17 11.25
C HIS A 88 9.64 7.66 10.97
N SER A 89 9.90 7.24 9.73
CA SER A 89 9.90 5.83 9.33
C SER A 89 11.25 5.14 9.58
N LEU A 90 12.31 5.91 9.86
CA LEU A 90 13.65 5.40 10.15
C LEU A 90 13.93 5.46 11.67
N GLY A 91 14.61 4.44 12.18
CA GLY A 91 15.04 4.43 13.59
C GLY A 91 16.18 5.41 13.84
N VAL A 92 16.33 5.88 15.09
CA VAL A 92 17.37 6.84 15.50
C VAL A 92 18.78 6.37 15.11
N ALA A 93 19.10 5.10 15.35
CA ALA A 93 20.41 4.53 14.99
C ALA A 93 20.69 4.57 13.48
N ILE A 94 19.65 4.39 12.64
CA ILE A 94 19.79 4.45 11.18
C ILE A 94 20.06 5.89 10.72
N LEU A 95 19.47 6.86 11.40
CA LEU A 95 19.67 8.29 11.09
C LEU A 95 21.07 8.77 11.49
N GLU A 96 21.63 8.23 12.58
CA GLU A 96 22.96 8.59 13.07
C GLU A 96 24.10 7.86 12.35
N GLU A 97 23.98 6.54 12.17
CA GLU A 97 25.05 5.70 11.63
C GLU A 97 24.90 5.39 10.12
N GLY A 98 23.73 5.70 9.54
CA GLY A 98 23.38 5.35 8.16
C GLY A 98 22.94 3.89 8.01
N LEU A 99 22.47 3.54 6.81
CA LEU A 99 22.10 2.17 6.45
C LEU A 99 23.29 1.41 5.86
N ARG A 100 23.53 0.19 6.34
CA ARG A 100 24.43 -0.76 5.67
C ARG A 100 23.79 -1.25 4.37
N GLU A 101 24.60 -1.70 3.40
CA GLU A 101 24.08 -2.13 2.09
C GLU A 101 23.03 -3.25 2.20
N ASN A 102 23.25 -4.23 3.07
CA ASN A 102 22.31 -5.32 3.31
C ASN A 102 21.00 -4.84 3.97
N GLU A 103 21.06 -3.83 4.84
CA GLU A 103 19.88 -3.25 5.49
C GLU A 103 19.08 -2.40 4.50
N ARG A 104 19.78 -1.59 3.70
CA ARG A 104 19.20 -0.84 2.58
C ARG A 104 18.48 -1.77 1.61
N ASP A 105 19.11 -2.85 1.17
CA ASP A 105 18.53 -3.76 0.17
C ASP A 105 17.30 -4.48 0.72
N ASN A 106 17.32 -4.86 2.00
CA ASN A 106 16.15 -5.42 2.67
C ASN A 106 15.02 -4.40 2.80
N LEU A 107 15.32 -3.17 3.23
CA LEU A 107 14.33 -2.10 3.35
C LEU A 107 13.67 -1.81 2.00
N LEU A 108 14.47 -1.67 0.94
CA LEU A 108 13.99 -1.48 -0.42
C LEU A 108 13.15 -2.67 -0.88
N ARG A 109 13.58 -3.91 -0.60
CA ARG A 109 12.79 -5.11 -0.94
C ARG A 109 11.42 -5.07 -0.27
N PHE A 110 11.33 -4.77 1.02
CA PHE A 110 10.05 -4.68 1.73
C PHE A 110 9.18 -3.55 1.19
N TYR A 111 9.77 -2.40 0.89
CA TYR A 111 9.06 -1.28 0.28
C TYR A 111 8.47 -1.67 -1.09
N MET A 112 9.26 -2.25 -1.98
CA MET A 112 8.79 -2.65 -3.31
C MET A 112 7.70 -3.71 -3.21
N GLN A 113 7.84 -4.70 -2.33
CA GLN A 113 6.83 -5.72 -2.08
C GLN A 113 5.52 -5.15 -1.56
N SER A 114 5.58 -4.10 -0.73
CA SER A 114 4.38 -3.47 -0.16
C SER A 114 3.66 -2.55 -1.15
N ARG A 115 4.40 -1.94 -2.09
CA ARG A 115 3.88 -0.86 -2.94
C ARG A 115 3.50 -1.31 -4.34
N PHE A 116 4.11 -2.38 -4.84
CA PHE A 116 3.91 -2.86 -6.21
C PHE A 116 3.18 -4.20 -6.21
N ASP A 117 1.93 -4.18 -6.67
CA ASP A 117 1.14 -5.41 -6.87
C ASP A 117 1.68 -6.24 -8.04
N ILE A 118 2.33 -5.61 -9.02
CA ILE A 118 2.81 -6.24 -10.26
C ILE A 118 4.33 -6.18 -10.32
N ARG A 119 4.97 -7.35 -10.28
CA ARG A 119 6.42 -7.55 -10.43
C ARG A 119 7.28 -6.62 -9.54
N PRO A 120 7.14 -6.71 -8.21
CA PRO A 120 7.95 -5.92 -7.27
C PRO A 120 9.46 -6.21 -7.40
N ASP A 121 9.82 -7.39 -7.88
CA ASP A 121 11.19 -7.82 -8.17
C ASP A 121 11.87 -6.95 -9.24
N LEU A 122 11.14 -6.51 -10.25
CA LEU A 122 11.71 -5.68 -11.31
C LEU A 122 11.81 -4.21 -10.93
N ALA A 123 10.87 -3.72 -10.12
CA ALA A 123 11.01 -2.40 -9.50
C ALA A 123 12.26 -2.37 -8.60
N LEU A 124 12.47 -3.43 -7.80
CA LEU A 124 13.66 -3.58 -6.98
C LEU A 124 14.95 -3.65 -7.81
N ALA A 125 14.98 -4.52 -8.82
CA ALA A 125 16.15 -4.69 -9.69
C ALA A 125 16.51 -3.41 -10.45
N ALA A 126 15.51 -2.63 -10.90
CA ALA A 126 15.72 -1.34 -11.54
C ALA A 126 16.32 -0.30 -10.57
N THR A 127 15.87 -0.32 -9.31
CA THR A 127 16.33 0.60 -8.27
C THR A 127 17.75 0.29 -7.79
N LEU A 128 18.12 -1.00 -7.71
CA LEU A 128 19.44 -1.45 -7.26
C LEU A 128 20.52 -1.42 -8.37
N LYS A 129 20.13 -1.13 -9.62
CA LYS A 129 21.06 -1.10 -10.74
C LYS A 129 21.97 0.14 -10.62
N LYS A 130 23.28 -0.08 -10.48
CA LYS A 130 24.31 0.96 -10.57
C LYS A 130 24.53 1.40 -12.01
#